data_AF-A0A1Z9EE70-F1
#
_entry.id   AF-A0A1Z9EE70-F1
#
_cell.length_a   1.000
_cell.length_b   1.000
_cell.length_c   1.000
_cell.angle_alpha   90.00
_cell.angle_beta   90.00
_cell.angle_gamma   90.00
#
_symmetry.space_group_name_H-M   'P 1'
#
loop_
_entity.id
_entity.type
_entity.pdbx_description
1 polymer ?
#
loop_
_entity_poly.entity_id
_entity_poly.type
_entity_poly.pdbx_seq_one_letter_code
_entity_poly.pdbx_strand_id
1 'polypeptide(L)'
;MARLSPSDVLGIVLQPIDKVSETLERKLGLFSVVILSLSAMLGSGLFVLPSLAMMELGGGESPLGGIWLAYLFAGLVILPGAISKSELASAMPSSGGAYVYIEKTFGPIIGTISGLGLWANFMLKSAFALLGFRAYLWVLQGIFGVSINLDIAVMIMLSLIVGINILGAKSIKKVQTPVVLISVTYLLCVCIWALLTMELNWGAAFSQESLGADWHSFSSTAALVFVSYIGVTKIAAVGGEIKKPAKNLPYGILISLIFSIILYVFVTMTMAITVDPSNYVENDHAREDPIYIFALDAGGKTVATIAATFAAMTVLSGSLAGIMAASRFLFALARDSLLPALFEDVHGKFETPHWAIIGTGLSMAAAIIYLPVHDVAEFASGFNIMVFIVINLCVLVLRISAKSHWYDPEWKSPLFPFVQILGILGGSVLIYAMGMKAVIGGSAAIIIGVLIYQFYGKRNFQQEITPWETFRLMLVNPDEVEHRRRLAAFHAADTERTNHLNLNEFTSAMVALGYFNPNDKKQISTLRDYFHKADKDDNGIIDIDEFLIYVEETTF
;
A
#
# COMPACT_ATOMS: atom_id res chain seq x y z
N MET A 1 -2.00 38.22 -2.43
CA MET A 1 -1.74 37.05 -1.57
C MET A 1 -2.44 37.30 -0.24
N ALA A 2 -3.22 36.35 0.27
CA ALA A 2 -3.75 36.45 1.62
C ALA A 2 -2.57 36.42 2.60
N ARG A 3 -2.55 37.30 3.61
CA ARG A 3 -1.57 37.23 4.70
C ARG A 3 -1.82 35.92 5.45
N LEU A 4 -0.83 35.03 5.46
CA LEU A 4 -0.84 33.78 6.23
C LEU A 4 -0.84 34.16 7.72
N SER A 5 -1.68 33.53 8.55
CA SER A 5 -1.61 33.76 10.00
C SER A 5 -0.51 32.90 10.63
N PRO A 6 0.09 33.32 11.76
CA PRO A 6 1.12 32.55 12.47
C PRO A 6 0.72 31.09 12.76
N SER A 7 -0.58 30.83 12.96
CA SER A 7 -1.14 29.48 13.12
C SER A 7 -0.94 28.57 11.90
N ASP A 8 -0.96 29.13 10.69
CA ASP A 8 -0.91 28.36 9.44
C ASP A 8 0.50 27.84 9.20
N VAL A 9 1.50 28.57 9.69
CA VAL A 9 2.93 28.30 9.50
C VAL A 9 3.48 27.36 10.58
N LEU A 10 2.82 27.27 11.74
CA LEU A 10 3.23 26.39 12.86
C LEU A 10 3.30 24.90 12.46
N GLY A 11 2.46 24.46 11.52
CA GLY A 11 2.46 23.07 11.00
C GLY A 11 3.72 22.69 10.22
N ILE A 12 4.53 23.67 9.79
CA ILE A 12 5.78 23.47 9.05
C ILE A 12 6.91 22.95 9.98
N VAL A 13 6.95 23.42 11.24
CA VAL A 13 8.12 23.20 12.12
C VAL A 13 7.83 22.34 13.35
N LEU A 14 6.61 22.30 13.87
CA LEU A 14 6.32 21.52 15.08
C LEU A 14 4.92 20.92 15.05
N GLN A 15 4.80 19.74 14.45
CA GLN A 15 4.10 18.66 15.14
C GLN A 15 4.95 17.41 15.01
N PRO A 16 5.55 16.89 16.11
CA PRO A 16 5.88 15.47 16.11
C PRO A 16 4.58 14.78 15.73
N ILE A 17 4.55 14.10 14.58
CA ILE A 17 3.45 13.20 14.22
C ILE A 17 3.13 12.46 15.50
N ASP A 18 1.88 12.53 15.97
CA ASP A 18 1.43 11.82 17.16
C ASP A 18 2.14 10.48 17.18
N LYS A 19 3.18 10.38 18.02
CA LYS A 19 3.94 9.15 18.17
C LYS A 19 2.90 8.24 18.75
N VAL A 20 2.36 7.38 17.87
CA VAL A 20 1.26 6.46 18.08
C VAL A 20 0.93 6.32 19.56
N SER A 21 -0.29 6.72 19.93
CA SER A 21 -0.97 6.34 21.17
C SER A 21 -0.23 5.21 21.88
N GLU A 22 0.43 5.51 23.01
CA GLU A 22 1.20 4.54 23.82
C GLU A 22 0.36 3.32 24.29
N THR A 23 -0.91 3.27 23.92
CA THR A 23 -1.88 2.23 24.24
C THR A 23 -1.69 0.90 23.48
N LEU A 24 -0.91 0.85 22.39
CA LEU A 24 -0.71 -0.39 21.62
C LEU A 24 0.60 -1.10 22.00
N GLU A 25 0.50 -2.31 22.55
CA GLU A 25 1.66 -3.14 22.91
C GLU A 25 2.44 -3.64 21.68
N ARG A 26 3.73 -3.28 21.60
CA ARG A 26 4.65 -3.71 20.54
C ARG A 26 5.11 -5.16 20.72
N LYS A 27 4.34 -6.12 20.21
CA LYS A 27 4.59 -7.57 20.38
C LYS A 27 5.21 -8.25 19.16
N LEU A 28 5.07 -7.70 17.95
CA LEU A 28 5.44 -8.38 16.70
C LEU A 28 6.91 -8.16 16.33
N GLY A 29 7.69 -9.23 16.15
CA GLY A 29 9.08 -9.18 15.67
C GLY A 29 9.19 -9.28 14.14
N LEU A 30 10.42 -9.20 13.61
CA LEU A 30 10.71 -9.30 12.16
C LEU A 30 10.14 -10.57 11.52
N PHE A 31 10.33 -11.73 12.17
CA PHE A 31 9.82 -13.00 11.65
C PHE A 31 8.30 -13.02 11.54
N SER A 32 7.60 -12.49 12.56
CA SER A 32 6.14 -12.33 12.53
C SER A 32 5.71 -11.40 11.40
N VAL A 33 6.44 -10.30 11.19
CA VAL A 33 6.19 -9.37 10.08
C VAL A 33 6.32 -10.07 8.72
N VAL A 34 7.40 -10.84 8.51
CA VAL A 34 7.62 -11.56 7.23
C VAL A 34 6.50 -12.56 6.98
N ILE A 35 6.12 -13.36 7.98
CA ILE A 35 5.03 -14.34 7.87
C ILE A 35 3.68 -13.67 7.62
N LEU A 36 3.37 -12.58 8.34
CA LEU A 36 2.11 -11.86 8.16
C LEU A 36 2.03 -11.19 6.79
N SER A 37 3.16 -10.68 6.28
CA SER A 37 3.25 -10.10 4.94
C SER A 37 3.08 -11.19 3.87
N LEU A 38 3.82 -12.30 3.98
CA LEU A 38 3.70 -13.44 3.07
C LEU A 38 2.27 -13.99 3.07
N SER A 39 1.66 -14.23 4.24
CA SER A 39 0.28 -14.75 4.29
C SER A 39 -0.76 -13.79 3.69
N ALA A 40 -0.47 -12.48 3.65
CA ALA A 40 -1.31 -11.50 2.96
C ALA A 40 -1.10 -11.46 1.43
N MET A 41 0.05 -11.91 0.94
CA MET A 41 0.38 -12.01 -0.50
C MET A 41 -0.13 -13.35 -1.06
N LEU A 42 0.15 -14.45 -0.36
CA LEU A 42 -0.15 -15.83 -0.74
C LEU A 42 -1.64 -16.14 -0.56
N GLY A 43 -2.45 -15.67 -1.50
CA GLY A 43 -3.89 -15.92 -1.58
C GLY A 43 -4.31 -16.16 -3.03
N SER A 44 -5.39 -15.50 -3.46
CA SER A 44 -5.91 -15.60 -4.82
C SER A 44 -4.88 -15.27 -5.92
N GLY A 45 -3.85 -14.50 -5.61
CA GLY A 45 -2.75 -14.19 -6.53
C GLY A 45 -1.94 -15.40 -7.02
N LEU A 46 -1.84 -16.46 -6.21
CA LEU A 46 -1.18 -17.71 -6.60
C LEU A 46 -2.19 -18.81 -6.93
N PHE A 47 -3.30 -18.85 -6.20
CA PHE A 47 -4.26 -19.95 -6.29
C PHE A 47 -5.31 -19.75 -7.41
N VAL A 48 -5.42 -18.57 -8.03
CA VAL A 48 -6.47 -18.30 -9.05
C VAL A 48 -5.89 -17.67 -10.31
N LEU A 49 -4.99 -16.70 -10.17
CA LEU A 49 -4.47 -15.94 -11.32
C LEU A 49 -3.68 -16.72 -12.37
N PRO A 50 -2.94 -17.82 -12.08
CA PRO A 50 -2.08 -18.43 -13.09
C PRO A 50 -2.79 -18.73 -14.41
N SER A 51 -4.00 -19.31 -14.39
CA SER A 51 -4.76 -19.56 -15.62
C SER A 51 -5.17 -18.28 -16.36
N LEU A 52 -5.62 -17.26 -15.61
CA LEU A 52 -5.98 -15.96 -16.18
C LEU A 52 -4.75 -15.29 -16.83
N ALA A 53 -3.59 -15.41 -16.19
CA ALA A 53 -2.33 -14.91 -16.70
C ALA A 53 -1.85 -15.69 -17.93
N MET A 54 -2.04 -17.01 -18.00
CA MET A 54 -1.68 -17.80 -19.18
C MET A 54 -2.52 -17.38 -20.39
N MET A 55 -3.82 -17.16 -20.18
CA MET A 55 -4.73 -16.67 -21.22
C MET A 55 -4.37 -15.25 -21.69
N GLU A 56 -4.13 -14.34 -20.74
CA GLU A 56 -3.71 -12.96 -21.05
C GLU A 56 -2.39 -12.91 -21.84
N LEU A 57 -1.46 -13.81 -21.51
CA LEU A 57 -0.12 -13.83 -22.11
C LEU A 57 -0.16 -14.15 -23.61
N GLY A 58 -1.09 -15.00 -24.04
CA GLY A 58 -1.32 -15.27 -25.47
C GLY A 58 -2.44 -14.43 -26.08
N GLY A 59 -2.67 -13.22 -25.55
CA GLY A 59 -3.56 -12.24 -26.15
C GLY A 59 -5.06 -12.55 -26.00
N GLY A 60 -5.42 -13.48 -25.12
CA GLY A 60 -6.80 -13.93 -24.93
C GLY A 60 -7.29 -14.98 -25.93
N GLU A 61 -6.42 -15.43 -26.85
CA GLU A 61 -6.76 -16.43 -27.87
C GLU A 61 -6.17 -17.82 -27.58
N SER A 62 -4.99 -17.88 -26.96
CA SER A 62 -4.31 -19.13 -26.65
C SER A 62 -3.52 -19.02 -25.34
N PRO A 63 -3.60 -20.01 -24.43
CA PRO A 63 -2.84 -19.95 -23.20
C PRO A 63 -1.35 -20.21 -23.44
N LEU A 64 -0.47 -19.42 -22.79
CA LEU A 64 0.99 -19.56 -22.90
C LEU A 64 1.65 -19.79 -21.53
N GLY A 65 2.72 -20.59 -21.50
CA GLY A 65 3.37 -21.03 -20.26
C GLY A 65 4.40 -20.06 -19.65
N GLY A 66 4.86 -19.02 -20.36
CA GLY A 66 5.92 -18.12 -19.86
C GLY A 66 5.50 -17.11 -18.78
N ILE A 67 4.37 -17.33 -18.10
CA ILE A 67 3.82 -16.43 -17.07
C ILE A 67 4.79 -16.17 -15.91
N TRP A 68 5.73 -17.07 -15.64
CA TRP A 68 6.73 -16.90 -14.58
C TRP A 68 7.59 -15.64 -14.79
N LEU A 69 7.87 -15.27 -16.04
CA LEU A 69 8.57 -14.02 -16.37
C LEU A 69 7.70 -12.80 -16.09
N ALA A 70 6.39 -12.88 -16.34
CA ALA A 70 5.47 -11.80 -16.02
C ALA A 70 5.38 -11.58 -14.49
N TYR A 71 5.35 -12.66 -13.71
CA TYR A 71 5.45 -12.57 -12.24
C TYR A 71 6.80 -11.96 -11.81
N LEU A 72 7.92 -12.43 -12.36
CA LEU A 72 9.23 -11.86 -12.07
C LEU A 72 9.29 -10.36 -12.39
N PHE A 73 8.83 -9.97 -13.58
CA PHE A 73 8.80 -8.59 -14.02
C PHE A 73 7.91 -7.71 -13.14
N ALA A 74 6.70 -8.17 -12.81
CA ALA A 74 5.81 -7.48 -11.86
C ALA A 74 6.47 -7.32 -10.48
N GLY A 75 7.17 -8.35 -10.00
CA GLY A 75 7.97 -8.33 -8.77
C GLY A 75 9.12 -7.32 -8.80
N LEU A 76 9.76 -7.14 -9.95
CA LEU A 76 10.80 -6.12 -10.14
C LEU A 76 10.22 -4.71 -10.21
N VAL A 77 9.06 -4.53 -10.87
CA VAL A 77 8.39 -3.23 -10.98
C VAL A 77 7.82 -2.76 -9.63
N ILE A 78 7.37 -3.67 -8.77
CA ILE A 78 6.88 -3.30 -7.43
C ILE A 78 8.02 -3.01 -6.45
N LEU A 79 9.22 -3.54 -6.67
CA LEU A 79 10.36 -3.41 -5.76
C LEU A 79 10.72 -1.94 -5.44
N PRO A 80 10.81 -1.01 -6.41
CA PRO A 80 10.96 0.40 -6.12
C PRO A 80 9.91 0.98 -5.18
N GLY A 81 8.64 0.63 -5.41
CA GLY A 81 7.53 1.05 -4.58
C GLY A 81 7.61 0.47 -3.17
N ALA A 82 8.04 -0.79 -3.02
CA ALA A 82 8.28 -1.43 -1.74
C ALA A 82 9.45 -0.78 -0.98
N ILE A 83 10.53 -0.42 -1.67
CA ILE A 83 11.65 0.35 -1.14
C ILE A 83 11.18 1.73 -0.64
N SER A 84 10.46 2.49 -1.47
CA SER A 84 9.92 3.79 -1.09
C SER A 84 8.97 3.68 0.11
N LYS A 85 8.12 2.66 0.14
CA LYS A 85 7.23 2.38 1.27
C LYS A 85 8.00 2.01 2.54
N SER A 86 9.09 1.24 2.44
CA SER A 86 9.95 0.91 3.58
C SER A 86 10.52 2.17 4.24
N GLU A 87 10.95 3.14 3.44
CA GLU A 87 11.43 4.43 3.95
C GLU A 87 10.32 5.21 4.65
N LEU A 88 9.15 5.37 4.01
CA LEU A 88 8.00 6.05 4.60
C LEU A 88 7.55 5.39 5.90
N ALA A 89 7.53 4.06 5.94
CA ALA A 89 7.14 3.29 7.14
C ALA A 89 8.17 3.42 8.28
N SER A 90 9.43 3.73 7.98
CA SER A 90 10.45 4.01 8.99
C SER A 90 10.29 5.40 9.61
N ALA A 91 9.92 6.41 8.80
CA ALA A 91 9.63 7.77 9.26
C ALA A 91 8.28 7.87 9.98
N MET A 92 7.27 7.14 9.49
CA MET A 92 5.88 7.23 9.93
C MET A 92 5.33 5.84 10.30
N PRO A 93 5.72 5.26 11.44
CA PRO A 93 5.23 3.95 11.89
C PRO A 93 3.82 4.05 12.50
N SER A 94 2.89 4.76 11.86
CA SER A 94 1.53 5.00 12.34
C SER A 94 0.52 4.00 11.78
N SER A 95 -0.59 3.83 12.50
CA SER A 95 -1.74 3.03 12.06
C SER A 95 -2.51 3.81 10.98
N GLY A 96 -2.50 3.32 9.74
CA GLY A 96 -3.20 3.95 8.60
C GLY A 96 -2.57 3.65 7.23
N GLY A 97 -1.33 3.14 7.21
CA GLY A 97 -0.72 2.60 5.99
C GLY A 97 -0.44 3.66 4.93
N ALA A 98 -0.55 3.27 3.64
CA ALA A 98 -0.18 4.13 2.51
C ALA A 98 -1.02 5.41 2.40
N TYR A 99 -2.29 5.38 2.84
CA TYR A 99 -3.17 6.54 2.82
C TYR A 99 -2.59 7.72 3.61
N VAL A 100 -2.13 7.48 4.84
CA VAL A 100 -1.56 8.53 5.70
C VAL A 100 -0.34 9.17 5.06
N TYR A 101 0.51 8.38 4.40
CA TYR A 101 1.71 8.91 3.74
C TYR A 101 1.33 9.84 2.59
N ILE A 102 0.30 9.49 1.82
CA ILE A 102 -0.15 10.25 0.67
C ILE A 102 -0.87 11.53 1.11
N GLU A 103 -1.79 11.42 2.07
CA GLU A 103 -2.52 12.55 2.64
C GLU A 103 -1.55 13.56 3.25
N LYS A 104 -0.61 13.10 4.10
CA LYS A 104 0.38 14.00 4.71
C LYS A 104 1.38 14.60 3.72
N THR A 105 1.54 14.04 2.52
CA THR A 105 2.44 14.60 1.49
C THR A 105 1.72 15.61 0.60
N PHE A 106 0.54 15.24 0.08
CA PHE A 106 -0.15 15.97 -0.99
C PHE A 106 -1.43 16.67 -0.54
N GLY A 107 -1.84 16.47 0.70
CA GLY A 107 -3.06 17.04 1.27
C GLY A 107 -4.31 16.18 1.09
N PRO A 108 -5.45 16.69 1.57
CA PRO A 108 -6.67 15.90 1.79
C PRO A 108 -7.36 15.46 0.50
N ILE A 109 -7.24 16.20 -0.62
CA ILE A 109 -7.84 15.82 -1.91
C ILE A 109 -7.22 14.52 -2.42
N ILE A 110 -5.88 14.52 -2.53
CA ILE A 110 -5.13 13.37 -3.00
C ILE A 110 -5.18 12.23 -1.96
N GLY A 111 -5.23 12.58 -0.66
CA GLY A 111 -5.55 11.65 0.42
C GLY A 111 -6.88 10.94 0.21
N THR A 112 -7.95 11.66 -0.12
CA THR A 112 -9.29 11.08 -0.37
C THR A 112 -9.27 10.14 -1.59
N ILE A 113 -8.70 10.59 -2.71
CA ILE A 113 -8.61 9.77 -3.95
C ILE A 113 -7.81 8.50 -3.69
N SER A 114 -6.63 8.61 -3.08
CA SER A 114 -5.76 7.47 -2.81
C SER A 114 -6.33 6.54 -1.73
N GLY A 115 -7.00 7.08 -0.71
CA GLY A 115 -7.67 6.30 0.32
C GLY A 115 -8.82 5.45 -0.25
N LEU A 116 -9.64 6.03 -1.14
CA LEU A 116 -10.69 5.29 -1.85
C LEU A 116 -10.12 4.28 -2.83
N GLY A 117 -9.02 4.62 -3.54
CA GLY A 117 -8.31 3.68 -4.41
C GLY A 117 -7.72 2.50 -3.63
N LEU A 118 -7.13 2.76 -2.44
CA LEU A 118 -6.65 1.72 -1.52
C LEU A 118 -7.78 0.85 -1.00
N TRP A 119 -8.91 1.45 -0.62
CA TRP A 119 -10.11 0.71 -0.24
C TRP A 119 -10.60 -0.19 -1.37
N ALA A 120 -10.78 0.35 -2.58
CA ALA A 120 -11.23 -0.37 -3.76
C ALA A 120 -10.28 -1.52 -4.12
N ASN A 121 -8.97 -1.28 -4.09
CA ASN A 121 -7.94 -2.29 -4.32
C ASN A 121 -8.11 -3.51 -3.39
N PHE A 122 -8.14 -3.30 -2.08
CA PHE A 122 -8.27 -4.40 -1.11
C PHE A 122 -9.65 -5.06 -1.15
N MET A 123 -10.71 -4.28 -1.39
CA MET A 123 -12.08 -4.76 -1.56
C MET A 123 -12.19 -5.70 -2.76
N LEU A 124 -11.69 -5.28 -3.93
CA LEU A 124 -11.70 -6.07 -5.16
C LEU A 124 -10.80 -7.31 -5.04
N LYS A 125 -9.62 -7.19 -4.41
CA LYS A 125 -8.76 -8.35 -4.13
C LYS A 125 -9.49 -9.41 -3.26
N SER A 126 -10.24 -8.95 -2.26
CA SER A 126 -11.06 -9.82 -1.41
C SER A 126 -12.24 -10.45 -2.15
N ALA A 127 -12.89 -9.71 -3.04
CA ALA A 127 -13.95 -10.22 -3.91
C ALA A 127 -13.39 -11.28 -4.88
N PHE A 128 -12.24 -11.01 -5.51
CA PHE A 128 -11.53 -11.95 -6.38
C PHE A 128 -11.17 -13.26 -5.65
N ALA A 129 -10.78 -13.17 -4.37
CA ALA A 129 -10.53 -14.37 -3.57
C ALA A 129 -11.80 -15.21 -3.29
N LEU A 130 -12.97 -14.59 -3.18
CA LEU A 130 -14.25 -15.31 -3.08
C LEU A 130 -14.70 -15.89 -4.42
N LEU A 131 -14.40 -15.23 -5.55
CA LEU A 131 -14.60 -15.81 -6.88
C LEU A 131 -13.72 -17.06 -7.05
N GLY A 132 -12.46 -17.02 -6.63
CA GLY A 132 -11.61 -18.21 -6.56
C GLY A 132 -12.17 -19.30 -5.65
N PHE A 133 -12.73 -18.93 -4.49
CA PHE A 133 -13.40 -19.89 -3.60
C PHE A 133 -14.58 -20.60 -4.30
N ARG A 134 -15.37 -19.86 -5.09
CA ARG A 134 -16.45 -20.40 -5.93
C ARG A 134 -15.94 -21.49 -6.87
N ALA A 135 -14.82 -21.25 -7.55
CA ALA A 135 -14.20 -22.19 -8.48
C ALA A 135 -13.72 -23.47 -7.78
N TYR A 136 -13.04 -23.34 -6.64
CA TYR A 136 -12.64 -24.51 -5.87
C TYR A 136 -13.84 -25.26 -5.27
N LEU A 137 -14.91 -24.57 -4.87
CA LEU A 137 -16.16 -25.22 -4.48
C LEU A 137 -16.78 -25.99 -5.64
N TRP A 138 -16.73 -25.46 -6.87
CA TRP A 138 -17.21 -26.16 -8.07
C TRP A 138 -16.47 -27.49 -8.32
N VAL A 139 -15.16 -27.52 -8.07
CA VAL A 139 -14.38 -28.76 -8.15
C VAL A 139 -14.78 -29.73 -7.05
N LEU A 140 -14.83 -29.25 -5.80
CA LEU A 140 -15.12 -30.09 -4.64
C LEU A 140 -16.54 -30.69 -4.70
N GLN A 141 -17.54 -29.93 -5.18
CA GLN A 141 -18.91 -30.43 -5.35
C GLN A 141 -18.93 -31.62 -6.34
N GLY A 142 -18.13 -31.58 -7.41
CA GLY A 142 -18.03 -32.64 -8.40
C GLY A 142 -17.36 -33.89 -7.83
N ILE A 143 -16.37 -33.71 -6.94
CA ILE A 143 -15.68 -34.81 -6.26
C ILE A 143 -16.59 -35.49 -5.23
N PHE A 144 -17.34 -34.73 -4.44
CA PHE A 144 -18.21 -35.26 -3.39
C PHE A 144 -19.62 -35.64 -3.87
N GLY A 145 -19.97 -35.33 -5.12
CA GLY A 145 -21.30 -35.63 -5.68
C GLY A 145 -22.43 -34.82 -5.03
N VAL A 146 -22.13 -33.63 -4.52
CA VAL A 146 -23.12 -32.72 -3.91
C VAL A 146 -23.48 -31.65 -4.93
N SER A 147 -24.75 -31.29 -5.06
CA SER A 147 -25.18 -30.17 -5.93
C SER A 147 -25.56 -28.97 -5.05
N ILE A 148 -24.74 -27.91 -5.07
CA ILE A 148 -25.00 -26.66 -4.34
C ILE A 148 -25.07 -25.53 -5.35
N ASN A 149 -25.98 -24.57 -5.16
CA ASN A 149 -25.92 -23.33 -5.91
C ASN A 149 -24.71 -22.51 -5.44
N LEU A 150 -23.69 -22.43 -6.28
CA LEU A 150 -22.40 -21.83 -5.94
C LEU A 150 -22.49 -20.32 -5.66
N ASP A 151 -23.35 -19.61 -6.38
CA ASP A 151 -23.53 -18.17 -6.20
C ASP A 151 -24.15 -17.87 -4.83
N ILE A 152 -25.16 -18.66 -4.44
CA ILE A 152 -25.76 -18.59 -3.10
C ILE A 152 -24.72 -18.95 -2.03
N ALA A 153 -23.92 -19.99 -2.24
CA ALA A 153 -22.88 -20.41 -1.29
C ALA A 153 -21.84 -19.30 -1.06
N VAL A 154 -21.39 -18.63 -2.12
CA VAL A 154 -20.44 -17.51 -2.03
C VAL A 154 -21.06 -16.32 -1.29
N MET A 155 -22.32 -15.99 -1.55
CA MET A 155 -23.02 -14.88 -0.87
C MET A 155 -23.27 -15.16 0.62
N ILE A 156 -23.58 -16.41 0.97
CA ILE A 156 -23.65 -16.85 2.38
C ILE A 156 -22.27 -16.72 3.02
N MET A 157 -21.22 -17.16 2.32
CA MET A 157 -19.86 -17.10 2.85
C MET A 157 -19.37 -15.66 3.04
N LEU A 158 -19.70 -14.75 2.12
CA LEU A 158 -19.46 -13.32 2.27
C LEU A 158 -20.19 -12.75 3.50
N SER A 159 -21.45 -13.13 3.69
CA SER A 159 -22.25 -12.71 4.85
C SER A 159 -21.64 -13.20 6.17
N LEU A 160 -21.14 -14.45 6.21
CA LEU A 160 -20.40 -15.00 7.35
C LEU A 160 -19.09 -14.25 7.59
N ILE A 161 -18.34 -13.93 6.54
CA ILE A 161 -17.10 -13.14 6.61
C ILE A 161 -17.38 -11.75 7.21
N VAL A 162 -18.43 -11.07 6.76
CA VAL A 162 -18.87 -9.78 7.32
C VAL A 162 -19.21 -9.93 8.79
N GLY A 163 -20.02 -10.93 9.16
CA GLY A 163 -20.39 -11.20 10.55
C GLY A 163 -19.18 -11.47 11.45
N ILE A 164 -18.26 -12.33 11.02
CA ILE A 164 -17.03 -12.65 11.77
C ILE A 164 -16.16 -11.41 11.98
N ASN A 165 -16.08 -10.51 10.99
CA ASN A 165 -15.34 -9.26 11.10
C ASN A 165 -16.01 -8.26 12.04
N ILE A 166 -17.34 -8.15 12.03
CA ILE A 166 -18.07 -7.29 12.97
C ILE A 166 -17.90 -7.79 14.41
N LEU A 167 -17.94 -9.11 14.63
CA LEU A 167 -17.69 -9.72 15.95
C LEU A 167 -16.26 -9.50 16.47
N GLY A 168 -15.36 -8.95 15.66
CA GLY A 168 -14.02 -8.57 16.09
C GLY A 168 -13.19 -9.78 16.52
N ALA A 169 -13.33 -10.92 15.85
CA ALA A 169 -12.68 -12.16 16.24
C ALA A 169 -11.14 -12.01 16.26
N LYS A 170 -10.58 -11.74 17.45
CA LYS A 170 -9.12 -11.61 17.69
C LYS A 170 -8.34 -12.85 17.26
N SER A 171 -9.02 -13.98 17.08
CA SER A 171 -8.49 -15.26 16.62
C SER A 171 -8.30 -15.38 15.10
N ILE A 172 -8.81 -14.46 14.27
CA ILE A 172 -8.68 -14.53 12.79
C ILE A 172 -7.20 -14.68 12.39
N LYS A 173 -6.31 -13.85 12.95
CA LYS A 173 -4.86 -13.90 12.67
C LYS A 173 -4.23 -15.26 13.05
N LYS A 174 -4.74 -15.92 14.10
CA LYS A 174 -4.23 -17.20 14.61
C LYS A 174 -4.62 -18.38 13.72
N VAL A 175 -5.77 -18.30 13.07
CA VAL A 175 -6.27 -19.36 12.16
C VAL A 175 -5.74 -19.18 10.74
N GLN A 176 -5.63 -17.94 10.26
CA GLN A 176 -5.17 -17.64 8.90
C GLN A 176 -3.73 -18.10 8.64
N THR A 177 -2.81 -17.75 9.55
CA THR A 177 -1.38 -17.97 9.31
C THR A 177 -1.03 -19.46 9.09
N PRO A 178 -1.51 -20.40 9.92
CA PRO A 178 -1.28 -21.83 9.71
C PRO A 178 -1.89 -22.35 8.41
N VAL A 179 -3.11 -21.93 8.05
CA VAL A 179 -3.80 -22.37 6.83
C VAL A 179 -2.97 -22.04 5.59
N VAL A 180 -2.50 -20.80 5.48
CA VAL A 180 -1.69 -20.38 4.33
C VAL A 180 -0.34 -21.11 4.32
N LEU A 181 0.32 -21.24 5.48
CA LEU A 181 1.61 -21.92 5.57
C LEU A 181 1.52 -23.39 5.16
N ILE A 182 0.52 -24.12 5.66
CA ILE A 182 0.28 -25.52 5.30
C ILE A 182 -0.01 -25.65 3.81
N SER A 183 -0.86 -24.79 3.27
CA SER A 183 -1.25 -24.83 1.85
C SER A 183 -0.08 -24.55 0.92
N VAL A 184 0.75 -23.55 1.26
CA VAL A 184 1.96 -23.22 0.49
C VAL A 184 3.01 -24.32 0.59
N THR A 185 3.20 -24.88 1.79
CA THR A 185 4.12 -26.01 1.99
C THR A 185 3.68 -27.22 1.18
N TYR A 186 2.39 -27.54 1.21
CA TYR A 186 1.81 -28.61 0.42
C TYR A 186 2.02 -28.38 -1.08
N LEU A 187 1.74 -27.17 -1.57
CA LEU A 187 1.97 -26.80 -2.97
C LEU A 187 3.44 -26.94 -3.38
N LEU A 188 4.38 -26.52 -2.53
CA LEU A 188 5.81 -26.70 -2.76
C LEU A 188 6.19 -28.18 -2.83
N CYS A 189 5.63 -29.03 -1.97
CA CYS A 189 5.84 -30.47 -2.03
C CYS A 189 5.33 -31.07 -3.35
N VAL A 190 4.16 -30.64 -3.84
CA VAL A 190 3.63 -31.07 -5.15
C VAL A 190 4.52 -30.58 -6.29
N CYS A 191 5.04 -29.35 -6.23
CA CYS A 191 6.00 -28.84 -7.22
C CYS A 191 7.28 -29.68 -7.26
N ILE A 192 7.88 -29.95 -6.10
CA ILE A 192 9.09 -30.77 -6.01
C ILE A 192 8.81 -32.20 -6.50
N TRP A 193 7.65 -32.77 -6.13
CA TRP A 193 7.22 -34.09 -6.61
C TRP A 193 7.13 -34.11 -8.13
N ALA A 194 6.42 -33.15 -8.73
CA ALA A 194 6.25 -33.05 -10.18
C ALA A 194 7.60 -32.95 -10.91
N LEU A 195 8.53 -32.15 -10.39
CA LEU A 195 9.90 -32.03 -10.94
C LEU A 195 10.70 -33.34 -10.90
N LEU A 196 10.37 -34.26 -9.99
CA LEU A 196 11.06 -35.54 -9.84
C LEU A 196 10.39 -36.69 -10.60
N THR A 197 9.09 -36.60 -10.88
CA THR A 197 8.31 -37.73 -11.42
C THR A 197 7.75 -37.52 -12.82
N MET A 198 7.58 -36.27 -13.27
CA MET A 198 6.99 -35.97 -14.58
C MET A 198 8.04 -35.69 -15.65
N GLU A 199 7.63 -35.84 -16.91
CA GLU A 199 8.40 -35.34 -18.06
C GLU A 199 8.29 -33.82 -18.15
N LEU A 200 9.42 -33.14 -18.22
CA LEU A 200 9.49 -31.67 -18.17
C LEU A 200 9.59 -31.08 -19.58
N ASN A 201 8.60 -30.28 -19.95
CA ASN A 201 8.62 -29.51 -21.19
C ASN A 201 9.19 -28.10 -20.95
N TRP A 202 10.51 -27.98 -20.99
CA TRP A 202 11.19 -26.68 -20.89
C TRP A 202 10.83 -25.72 -22.04
N GLY A 203 10.39 -26.24 -23.19
CA GLY A 203 9.90 -25.44 -24.31
C GLY A 203 8.66 -24.63 -23.95
N ALA A 204 7.77 -25.15 -23.11
CA ALA A 204 6.58 -24.43 -22.66
C ALA A 204 6.90 -23.20 -21.79
N ALA A 205 8.06 -23.16 -21.14
CA ALA A 205 8.48 -22.05 -20.27
C ALA A 205 9.50 -21.08 -20.90
N PHE A 206 10.28 -21.54 -21.90
CA PHE A 206 11.40 -20.77 -22.46
C PHE A 206 11.39 -20.65 -24.00
N SER A 207 10.43 -21.24 -24.71
CA SER A 207 10.31 -21.02 -26.16
C SER A 207 9.98 -19.57 -26.49
N GLN A 208 10.30 -19.13 -27.70
CA GLN A 208 9.95 -17.79 -28.17
C GLN A 208 8.43 -17.54 -28.12
N GLU A 209 7.63 -18.56 -28.40
CA GLU A 209 6.17 -18.52 -28.29
C GLU A 209 5.69 -18.40 -26.84
N SER A 210 6.44 -18.94 -25.87
CA SER A 210 6.07 -18.83 -24.45
C SER A 210 6.26 -17.44 -23.85
N LEU A 211 7.03 -16.55 -24.48
CA LEU A 211 7.33 -15.21 -23.95
C LEU A 211 6.15 -14.22 -24.05
N GLY A 212 5.07 -14.64 -24.72
CA GLY A 212 3.89 -13.83 -25.01
C GLY A 212 3.71 -13.63 -26.51
N ALA A 213 2.46 -13.43 -26.92
CA ALA A 213 2.14 -13.14 -28.32
C ALA A 213 2.88 -11.88 -28.83
N ASP A 214 2.99 -10.88 -27.96
CA ASP A 214 3.71 -9.64 -28.18
C ASP A 214 4.11 -8.97 -26.85
N TRP A 215 4.86 -7.87 -26.93
CA TRP A 215 5.27 -7.10 -25.75
C TRP A 215 4.06 -6.55 -24.96
N HIS A 216 2.96 -6.23 -25.65
CA HIS A 216 1.74 -5.77 -25.01
C HIS A 216 1.11 -6.86 -24.14
N SER A 217 0.95 -8.08 -24.65
CA SER A 217 0.39 -9.22 -23.91
C SER A 217 1.27 -9.60 -22.71
N PHE A 218 2.59 -9.56 -22.88
CA PHE A 218 3.53 -9.75 -21.76
C PHE A 218 3.35 -8.69 -20.66
N SER A 219 3.32 -7.41 -21.05
CA SER A 219 3.22 -6.31 -20.09
C SER A 219 1.82 -6.19 -19.46
N SER A 220 0.75 -6.50 -20.20
CA SER A 220 -0.61 -6.63 -19.68
C SER A 220 -0.70 -7.76 -18.66
N THR A 221 -0.11 -8.94 -18.97
CA THR A 221 -0.04 -10.06 -18.03
C THR A 221 0.72 -9.67 -16.76
N ALA A 222 1.87 -8.99 -16.90
CA ALA A 222 2.61 -8.49 -15.75
C ALA A 222 1.79 -7.49 -14.92
N ALA A 223 1.02 -6.61 -15.57
CA ALA A 223 0.11 -5.70 -14.93
C ALA A 223 -1.02 -6.45 -14.19
N LEU A 224 -1.61 -7.49 -14.77
CA LEU A 224 -2.64 -8.32 -14.15
C LEU A 224 -2.11 -9.03 -12.89
N VAL A 225 -0.97 -9.71 -12.98
CA VAL A 225 -0.40 -10.49 -11.86
C VAL A 225 0.18 -9.62 -10.74
N PHE A 226 0.36 -8.32 -10.97
CA PHE A 226 0.85 -7.34 -9.99
C PHE A 226 -0.03 -7.31 -8.72
N VAL A 227 -1.32 -7.63 -8.83
CA VAL A 227 -2.27 -7.81 -7.71
C VAL A 227 -1.81 -8.86 -6.69
N SER A 228 -1.02 -9.86 -7.11
CA SER A 228 -0.45 -10.89 -6.24
C SER A 228 0.44 -10.30 -5.16
N TYR A 229 1.12 -9.19 -5.47
CA TYR A 229 2.09 -8.57 -4.58
C TYR A 229 1.49 -7.50 -3.63
N ILE A 230 0.18 -7.21 -3.71
CA ILE A 230 -0.51 -6.22 -2.83
C ILE A 230 -0.18 -6.42 -1.35
N GLY A 231 -0.08 -7.68 -0.92
CA GLY A 231 0.08 -8.05 0.49
C GLY A 231 1.33 -7.47 1.15
N VAL A 232 2.37 -7.15 0.38
CA VAL A 232 3.63 -6.58 0.88
C VAL A 232 3.41 -5.28 1.67
N THR A 233 2.36 -4.55 1.30
CA THR A 233 2.05 -3.23 1.85
C THR A 233 1.21 -3.28 3.13
N LYS A 234 0.57 -4.42 3.41
CA LYS A 234 -0.43 -4.58 4.47
C LYS A 234 0.20 -4.46 5.86
N ILE A 235 1.44 -4.92 6.02
CA ILE A 235 2.10 -4.90 7.34
C ILE A 235 2.36 -3.48 7.85
N ALA A 236 2.56 -2.50 6.96
CA ALA A 236 2.75 -1.11 7.37
C ALA A 236 1.54 -0.54 8.14
N ALA A 237 0.33 -1.05 7.88
CA ALA A 237 -0.88 -0.61 8.58
C ALA A 237 -0.96 -1.08 10.05
N VAL A 238 -0.10 -2.02 10.47
CA VAL A 238 0.03 -2.47 11.86
C VAL A 238 1.38 -2.05 12.47
N GLY A 239 1.97 -0.97 11.96
CA GLY A 239 3.27 -0.44 12.40
C GLY A 239 3.36 -0.23 13.91
N GLY A 240 2.27 0.21 14.55
CA GLY A 240 2.18 0.42 15.99
C GLY A 240 2.35 -0.85 16.84
N GLU A 241 2.08 -2.05 16.30
CA GLU A 241 2.20 -3.33 17.02
C GLU A 241 3.61 -3.95 16.90
N ILE A 242 4.52 -3.34 16.13
CA ILE A 242 5.82 -3.92 15.75
C ILE A 242 6.95 -3.47 16.69
N LYS A 243 7.77 -4.42 17.15
CA LYS A 243 9.01 -4.16 17.89
C LYS A 243 10.03 -3.50 16.97
N LYS A 244 10.66 -2.40 17.40
CA LYS A 244 11.64 -1.63 16.60
C LYS A 244 11.13 -1.38 15.16
N PRO A 245 10.00 -0.68 14.99
CA PRO A 245 9.30 -0.57 13.70
C PRO A 245 10.20 0.03 12.62
N ALA A 246 11.00 1.04 12.96
CA ALA A 246 11.94 1.68 12.04
C ALA A 246 12.97 0.73 11.39
N LYS A 247 13.27 -0.42 12.01
CA LYS A 247 14.12 -1.47 11.42
C LYS A 247 13.30 -2.65 10.88
N ASN A 248 12.36 -3.15 11.68
CA ASN A 248 11.65 -4.38 11.34
C ASN A 248 10.62 -4.21 10.21
N LEU A 249 10.03 -3.02 10.03
CA LEU A 249 9.13 -2.76 8.90
C LEU A 249 9.89 -2.79 7.56
N PRO A 250 10.97 -2.01 7.35
CA PRO A 250 11.73 -2.03 6.09
C PRO A 250 12.20 -3.42 5.69
N TYR A 251 12.91 -4.11 6.58
CA TYR A 251 13.43 -5.46 6.27
C TYR A 251 12.30 -6.46 6.10
N GLY A 252 11.24 -6.34 6.87
CA GLY A 252 10.06 -7.18 6.75
C GLY A 252 9.38 -7.12 5.39
N ILE A 253 9.15 -5.90 4.90
CA ILE A 253 8.57 -5.63 3.57
C ILE A 253 9.47 -6.21 2.48
N LEU A 254 10.78 -5.92 2.51
CA LEU A 254 11.70 -6.34 1.45
C LEU A 254 11.95 -7.86 1.44
N ILE A 255 12.16 -8.47 2.62
CA ILE A 255 12.37 -9.92 2.73
C ILE A 255 11.12 -10.67 2.26
N SER A 256 9.93 -10.27 2.72
CA SER A 256 8.69 -10.91 2.27
C SER A 256 8.46 -10.77 0.77
N LEU A 257 8.78 -9.61 0.18
CA LEU A 257 8.71 -9.42 -1.27
C LEU A 257 9.64 -10.40 -2.01
N ILE A 258 10.92 -10.47 -1.64
CA ILE A 258 11.89 -11.36 -2.29
C ILE A 258 11.44 -12.83 -2.19
N PHE A 259 11.01 -13.27 -1.01
CA PHE A 259 10.48 -14.63 -0.84
C PHE A 259 9.24 -14.88 -1.71
N SER A 260 8.34 -13.92 -1.82
CA SER A 260 7.15 -14.06 -2.68
C SER A 260 7.51 -14.13 -4.17
N ILE A 261 8.50 -13.36 -4.64
CA ILE A 261 8.95 -13.40 -6.04
C ILE A 261 9.52 -14.78 -6.35
N ILE A 262 10.41 -15.28 -5.50
CA ILE A 262 11.01 -16.62 -5.66
C ILE A 262 9.91 -17.69 -5.69
N LEU A 263 8.97 -17.62 -4.75
CA LEU A 263 7.89 -18.60 -4.64
C LEU A 263 6.96 -18.57 -5.87
N TYR A 264 6.52 -17.39 -6.32
CA TYR A 264 5.63 -17.28 -7.47
C TYR A 264 6.32 -17.72 -8.75
N VAL A 265 7.56 -17.31 -8.99
CA VAL A 265 8.35 -17.75 -10.15
C VAL A 265 8.52 -19.27 -10.12
N PHE A 266 8.91 -19.84 -8.97
CA PHE A 266 9.10 -21.27 -8.84
C PHE A 266 7.83 -22.08 -9.14
N VAL A 267 6.70 -21.72 -8.52
CA VAL A 267 5.44 -22.44 -8.70
C VAL A 267 4.92 -22.28 -10.13
N THR A 268 4.88 -21.06 -10.66
CA THR A 268 4.33 -20.80 -12.01
C THR A 268 5.20 -21.39 -13.11
N MET A 269 6.53 -21.38 -12.96
CA MET A 269 7.44 -22.08 -13.87
C MET A 269 7.23 -23.58 -13.82
N THR A 270 7.07 -24.15 -12.61
CA THR A 270 6.81 -25.59 -12.45
C THR A 270 5.50 -25.98 -13.15
N MET A 271 4.42 -25.24 -12.92
CA MET A 271 3.15 -25.47 -13.60
C MET A 271 3.30 -25.47 -15.13
N ALA A 272 4.01 -24.47 -15.67
CA ALA A 272 4.21 -24.31 -17.11
C ALA A 272 5.01 -25.44 -17.76
N ILE A 273 6.02 -25.99 -17.09
CA ILE A 273 6.83 -27.07 -17.66
C ILE A 273 6.23 -28.47 -17.48
N THR A 274 5.26 -28.63 -16.57
CA THR A 274 4.67 -29.94 -16.26
C THR A 274 3.32 -30.18 -16.90
N VAL A 275 2.53 -29.13 -17.14
CA VAL A 275 1.15 -29.22 -17.63
C VAL A 275 1.01 -28.34 -18.85
N ASP A 276 0.33 -28.86 -19.88
CA ASP A 276 0.06 -28.08 -21.09
C ASP A 276 -0.82 -26.87 -20.75
N PRO A 277 -0.42 -25.64 -21.17
CA PRO A 277 -1.23 -24.44 -20.98
C PRO A 277 -2.70 -24.58 -21.40
N SER A 278 -3.01 -25.42 -22.41
CA SER A 278 -4.39 -25.66 -22.86
C SER A 278 -5.29 -26.24 -21.78
N ASN A 279 -4.74 -27.01 -20.83
CA ASN A 279 -5.51 -27.63 -19.75
C ASN A 279 -6.02 -26.61 -18.72
N TYR A 280 -5.46 -25.40 -18.71
CA TYR A 280 -5.90 -24.30 -17.85
C TYR A 280 -7.04 -23.46 -18.46
N VAL A 281 -7.55 -23.86 -19.63
CA VAL A 281 -8.64 -23.19 -20.33
C VAL A 281 -9.78 -24.17 -20.59
N GLU A 282 -11.01 -23.72 -20.40
CA GLU A 282 -12.21 -24.50 -20.66
C GLU A 282 -13.27 -23.60 -21.32
N ASN A 283 -13.80 -24.02 -22.47
CA ASN A 283 -14.76 -23.26 -23.27
C ASN A 283 -14.31 -21.81 -23.57
N ASP A 284 -13.06 -21.64 -24.01
CA ASP A 284 -12.42 -20.34 -24.31
C ASP A 284 -12.31 -19.39 -23.10
N HIS A 285 -12.52 -19.89 -21.87
CA HIS A 285 -12.36 -19.13 -20.64
C HIS A 285 -11.29 -19.76 -19.76
N ALA A 286 -10.48 -18.91 -19.12
CA ALA A 286 -9.48 -19.36 -18.17
C ALA A 286 -10.14 -20.00 -16.94
N ARG A 287 -9.68 -21.18 -16.57
CA ARG A 287 -10.14 -21.89 -15.38
C ARG A 287 -9.68 -21.20 -14.11
N GLU A 288 -10.59 -20.97 -13.18
CA GLU A 288 -10.31 -20.26 -11.92
C GLU A 288 -9.68 -21.18 -10.82
N ASP A 289 -9.39 -22.44 -11.14
CA ASP A 289 -8.84 -23.49 -10.25
C ASP A 289 -7.47 -24.07 -10.68
N PRO A 290 -6.46 -23.25 -11.07
CA PRO A 290 -5.20 -23.73 -11.64
C PRO A 290 -4.45 -24.77 -10.79
N ILE A 291 -4.51 -24.63 -9.47
CA ILE A 291 -3.78 -25.52 -8.56
C ILE A 291 -4.40 -26.92 -8.54
N TYR A 292 -5.70 -27.03 -8.77
CA TYR A 292 -6.35 -28.34 -8.92
C TYR A 292 -5.87 -29.03 -10.20
N ILE A 293 -5.86 -28.32 -11.33
CA ILE A 293 -5.40 -28.85 -12.63
C ILE A 293 -3.95 -29.33 -12.53
N PHE A 294 -3.08 -28.48 -11.99
CA PHE A 294 -1.67 -28.83 -11.80
C PHE A 294 -1.51 -30.09 -10.92
N ALA A 295 -2.20 -30.14 -9.79
CA ALA A 295 -2.09 -31.27 -8.87
C ALA A 295 -2.71 -32.56 -9.42
N LEU A 296 -3.71 -32.47 -10.31
CA LEU A 296 -4.33 -33.60 -10.98
C LEU A 296 -3.35 -34.30 -11.92
N ASP A 297 -2.65 -33.53 -12.75
CA ASP A 297 -1.64 -34.09 -13.67
C ASP A 297 -0.40 -34.57 -12.91
N ALA A 298 0.01 -33.87 -11.84
CA ALA A 298 1.21 -34.23 -11.09
C ALA A 298 1.07 -35.47 -10.20
N GLY A 299 -0.11 -35.70 -9.60
CA GLY A 299 -0.28 -36.72 -8.56
C GLY A 299 -1.63 -37.41 -8.54
N GLY A 300 -2.47 -37.19 -9.56
CA GLY A 300 -3.80 -37.78 -9.68
C GLY A 300 -4.83 -37.18 -8.71
N LYS A 301 -6.02 -37.81 -8.70
CA LYS A 301 -7.23 -37.27 -8.05
C LYS A 301 -7.06 -36.98 -6.55
N THR A 302 -6.32 -37.83 -5.82
CA THR A 302 -6.14 -37.66 -4.37
C THR A 302 -5.33 -36.41 -4.05
N VAL A 303 -4.21 -36.21 -4.75
CA VAL A 303 -3.35 -35.03 -4.59
C VAL A 303 -4.12 -33.78 -5.01
N ALA A 304 -4.84 -33.83 -6.12
CA ALA A 304 -5.68 -32.74 -6.59
C ALA A 304 -6.79 -32.35 -5.60
N THR A 305 -7.47 -33.32 -4.97
CA THR A 305 -8.54 -33.05 -4.01
C THR A 305 -8.02 -32.35 -2.75
N ILE A 306 -6.87 -32.78 -2.24
CA ILE A 306 -6.20 -32.15 -1.10
C ILE A 306 -5.75 -30.73 -1.49
N ALA A 307 -5.16 -30.57 -2.68
CA ALA A 307 -4.75 -29.27 -3.21
C ALA A 307 -5.93 -28.29 -3.32
N ALA A 308 -7.05 -28.73 -3.90
CA ALA A 308 -8.27 -27.93 -4.03
C ALA A 308 -8.85 -27.51 -2.67
N THR A 309 -8.81 -28.41 -1.68
CA THR A 309 -9.29 -28.12 -0.32
C THR A 309 -8.42 -27.04 0.34
N PHE A 310 -7.09 -27.18 0.27
CA PHE A 310 -6.16 -26.18 0.80
C PHE A 310 -6.23 -24.84 0.05
N ALA A 311 -6.42 -24.88 -1.26
CA ALA A 311 -6.62 -23.70 -2.08
C ALA A 311 -7.91 -22.96 -1.66
N ALA A 312 -9.04 -23.67 -1.54
CA ALA A 312 -10.31 -23.12 -1.08
C ALA A 312 -10.18 -22.45 0.29
N MET A 313 -9.54 -23.13 1.25
CA MET A 313 -9.30 -22.58 2.59
C MET A 313 -8.39 -21.33 2.55
N THR A 314 -7.37 -21.33 1.70
CA THR A 314 -6.42 -20.22 1.58
C THR A 314 -7.05 -18.98 0.96
N VAL A 315 -7.76 -19.11 -0.15
CA VAL A 315 -8.42 -17.96 -0.80
C VAL A 315 -9.54 -17.40 0.08
N LEU A 316 -10.29 -18.27 0.76
CA LEU A 316 -11.31 -17.86 1.73
C LEU A 316 -10.70 -17.08 2.91
N SER A 317 -9.60 -17.58 3.46
CA SER A 317 -8.84 -16.89 4.51
C SER A 317 -8.31 -15.54 4.04
N GLY A 318 -7.85 -15.46 2.79
CA GLY A 318 -7.46 -14.21 2.14
C GLY A 318 -8.59 -13.19 2.09
N SER A 319 -9.79 -13.61 1.69
CA SER A 319 -10.96 -12.72 1.63
C SER A 319 -11.36 -12.20 3.01
N LEU A 320 -11.42 -13.09 4.02
CA LEU A 320 -11.68 -12.74 5.43
C LEU A 320 -10.72 -11.68 5.96
N ALA A 321 -9.44 -11.76 5.57
CA ALA A 321 -8.41 -10.83 6.02
C ALA A 321 -8.35 -9.54 5.20
N GLY A 322 -8.82 -9.55 3.96
CA GLY A 322 -8.83 -8.37 3.09
C GLY A 322 -10.03 -7.46 3.34
N ILE A 323 -11.21 -7.99 3.72
CA ILE A 323 -12.36 -7.13 4.12
C ILE A 323 -12.02 -6.29 5.35
N MET A 324 -11.30 -6.88 6.32
CA MET A 324 -10.78 -6.19 7.51
C MET A 324 -9.78 -5.09 7.13
N ALA A 325 -8.98 -5.32 6.09
CA ALA A 325 -7.98 -4.35 5.65
C ALA A 325 -8.63 -3.20 4.88
N ALA A 326 -9.56 -3.50 3.98
CA ALA A 326 -10.32 -2.53 3.22
C ALA A 326 -11.13 -1.60 4.14
N SER A 327 -11.90 -2.15 5.09
CA SER A 327 -12.75 -1.34 5.99
C SER A 327 -11.96 -0.34 6.84
N ARG A 328 -10.70 -0.64 7.18
CA ARG A 328 -9.82 0.28 7.92
C ARG A 328 -9.45 1.54 7.13
N PHE A 329 -9.43 1.48 5.80
CA PHE A 329 -9.21 2.69 4.98
C PHE A 329 -10.43 3.62 5.02
N LEU A 330 -11.65 3.07 4.94
CA LEU A 330 -12.87 3.88 5.12
C LEU A 330 -12.95 4.50 6.51
N PHE A 331 -12.63 3.72 7.55
CA PHE A 331 -12.58 4.21 8.92
C PHE A 331 -11.54 5.32 9.10
N ALA A 332 -10.33 5.16 8.55
CA ALA A 332 -9.28 6.18 8.63
C ALA A 332 -9.67 7.48 7.90
N LEU A 333 -10.25 7.37 6.69
CA LEU A 333 -10.78 8.51 5.95
C LEU A 333 -11.90 9.23 6.72
N ALA A 334 -12.78 8.50 7.39
CA ALA A 334 -13.88 9.07 8.16
C ALA A 334 -13.39 9.78 9.41
N ARG A 335 -12.45 9.17 10.14
CA ARG A 335 -11.78 9.78 11.30
C ARG A 335 -11.06 11.08 10.94
N ASP A 336 -10.46 11.13 9.77
CA ASP A 336 -9.80 12.34 9.27
C ASP A 336 -10.81 13.32 8.62
N SER A 337 -12.12 13.12 8.84
CA SER A 337 -13.22 13.97 8.35
C SER A 337 -13.33 14.11 6.82
N LEU A 338 -12.76 13.16 6.06
CA LEU A 338 -12.84 13.09 4.60
C LEU A 338 -14.02 12.24 4.10
N LEU A 339 -14.58 11.38 4.95
CA LEU A 339 -15.80 10.61 4.69
C LEU A 339 -16.87 10.86 5.77
N PRO A 340 -18.16 10.57 5.48
CA PRO A 340 -19.24 10.67 6.46
C PRO A 340 -18.92 9.97 7.79
N ALA A 341 -19.25 10.63 8.90
CA ALA A 341 -18.98 10.15 10.26
C ALA A 341 -19.56 8.76 10.58
N LEU A 342 -20.55 8.30 9.81
CA LEU A 342 -21.08 6.94 9.89
C LEU A 342 -19.98 5.87 9.80
N PHE A 343 -18.96 6.09 8.97
CA PHE A 343 -17.86 5.14 8.77
C PHE A 343 -16.80 5.17 9.89
N GLU A 344 -16.82 6.21 10.73
CA GLU A 344 -15.99 6.32 11.94
C GLU A 344 -16.63 5.57 13.12
N ASP A 345 -17.93 5.25 13.06
CA ASP A 345 -18.63 4.64 14.18
C ASP A 345 -18.16 3.21 14.48
N VAL A 346 -17.84 2.97 15.74
CA VAL A 346 -17.27 1.70 16.25
C VAL A 346 -18.29 1.01 17.14
N HIS A 347 -18.50 -0.29 16.92
CA HIS A 347 -19.46 -1.07 17.69
C HIS A 347 -19.05 -1.17 19.17
N GLY A 348 -19.87 -0.65 20.09
CA GLY A 348 -19.50 -0.48 21.51
C GLY A 348 -19.07 -1.76 22.26
N LYS A 349 -19.54 -2.95 21.84
CA LYS A 349 -19.11 -4.23 22.43
C LYS A 349 -17.89 -4.88 21.77
N PHE A 350 -17.73 -4.71 20.45
CA PHE A 350 -16.75 -5.47 19.66
C PHE A 350 -15.55 -4.61 19.25
N GLU A 351 -15.66 -3.29 19.40
CA GLU A 351 -14.61 -2.32 19.05
C GLU A 351 -14.24 -2.38 17.56
N THR A 352 -15.22 -2.66 16.70
CA THR A 352 -15.04 -2.78 15.24
C THR A 352 -15.83 -1.72 14.47
N PRO A 353 -15.29 -1.17 13.36
CA PRO A 353 -15.99 -0.18 12.53
C PRO A 353 -17.04 -0.87 11.65
N HIS A 354 -18.16 -1.24 12.26
CA HIS A 354 -19.17 -2.12 11.68
C HIS A 354 -19.79 -1.57 10.38
N TRP A 355 -20.07 -0.27 10.29
CA TRP A 355 -20.57 0.34 9.05
C TRP A 355 -19.57 0.31 7.90
N ALA A 356 -18.28 0.51 8.19
CA ALA A 356 -17.22 0.37 7.19
C ALA A 356 -17.09 -1.09 6.70
N ILE A 357 -17.27 -2.06 7.60
CA ILE A 357 -17.26 -3.49 7.25
C ILE A 357 -18.47 -3.83 6.38
N ILE A 358 -19.67 -3.40 6.76
CA ILE A 358 -20.91 -3.64 6.00
C ILE A 358 -20.82 -2.98 4.61
N GLY A 359 -20.40 -1.72 4.52
CA GLY A 359 -20.24 -1.02 3.24
C GLY A 359 -19.22 -1.70 2.32
N THR A 360 -18.12 -2.20 2.88
CA THR A 360 -17.14 -3.00 2.13
C THR A 360 -17.75 -4.33 1.66
N GLY A 361 -18.47 -5.04 2.52
CA GLY A 361 -19.14 -6.31 2.18
C GLY A 361 -20.19 -6.15 1.07
N LEU A 362 -20.99 -5.08 1.12
CA LEU A 362 -21.96 -4.76 0.06
C LEU A 362 -21.26 -4.42 -1.27
N SER A 363 -20.13 -3.71 -1.20
CA SER A 363 -19.34 -3.41 -2.40
C SER A 363 -18.69 -4.66 -3.00
N MET A 364 -18.24 -5.59 -2.15
CA MET A 364 -17.76 -6.91 -2.60
C MET A 364 -18.88 -7.72 -3.25
N ALA A 365 -20.08 -7.72 -2.66
CA ALA A 365 -21.24 -8.39 -3.26
C ALA A 365 -21.55 -7.83 -4.65
N ALA A 366 -21.55 -6.50 -4.80
CA ALA A 366 -21.74 -5.86 -6.09
C ALA A 366 -20.65 -6.27 -7.10
N ALA A 367 -19.38 -6.28 -6.68
CA ALA A 367 -18.29 -6.73 -7.55
C ALA A 367 -18.44 -8.19 -7.98
N ILE A 368 -18.82 -9.10 -7.07
CA ILE A 368 -19.03 -10.52 -7.37
C ILE A 368 -20.18 -10.75 -8.35
N ILE A 369 -21.25 -9.95 -8.25
CA ILE A 369 -22.47 -10.11 -9.07
C ILE A 369 -22.30 -9.49 -10.46
N TYR A 370 -21.69 -8.31 -10.55
CA TYR A 370 -21.73 -7.49 -11.76
C TYR A 370 -20.42 -7.48 -12.56
N LEU A 371 -19.29 -7.90 -11.99
CA LEU A 371 -17.99 -7.83 -12.66
C LEU A 371 -17.46 -9.23 -12.99
N PRO A 372 -16.99 -9.45 -14.24
CA PRO A 372 -16.23 -10.63 -14.61
C PRO A 372 -14.99 -10.81 -13.71
N VAL A 373 -14.61 -12.06 -13.45
CA VAL A 373 -13.48 -12.38 -12.57
C VAL A 373 -12.16 -11.76 -13.02
N HIS A 374 -11.93 -11.70 -14.35
CA HIS A 374 -10.77 -11.08 -14.96
C HIS A 374 -10.74 -9.57 -14.67
N ASP A 375 -11.85 -8.88 -14.91
CA ASP A 375 -11.99 -7.45 -14.62
C ASP A 375 -11.77 -7.11 -13.14
N VAL A 376 -12.28 -7.95 -12.22
CA VAL A 376 -12.06 -7.74 -10.77
C VAL A 376 -10.57 -7.79 -10.44
N ALA A 377 -9.84 -8.75 -10.98
CA ALA A 377 -8.39 -8.86 -10.78
C ALA A 377 -7.64 -7.68 -11.41
N GLU A 378 -8.04 -7.28 -12.62
CA GLU A 378 -7.44 -6.18 -13.37
C GLU A 378 -7.64 -4.84 -12.65
N PHE A 379 -8.86 -4.51 -12.22
CA PHE A 379 -9.13 -3.30 -11.44
C PHE A 379 -8.37 -3.28 -10.11
N ALA A 380 -8.34 -4.41 -9.37
CA ALA A 380 -7.57 -4.50 -8.14
C ALA A 380 -6.08 -4.22 -8.39
N SER A 381 -5.53 -4.78 -9.48
CA SER A 381 -4.15 -4.56 -9.86
C SER A 381 -3.86 -3.12 -10.28
N GLY A 382 -4.73 -2.53 -11.10
CA GLY A 382 -4.61 -1.14 -11.55
C GLY A 382 -4.56 -0.16 -10.39
N PHE A 383 -5.49 -0.28 -9.43
CA PHE A 383 -5.46 0.56 -8.23
C PHE A 383 -4.18 0.35 -7.41
N ASN A 384 -3.67 -0.88 -7.33
CA ASN A 384 -2.41 -1.15 -6.65
C ASN A 384 -1.24 -0.43 -7.33
N ILE A 385 -1.11 -0.54 -8.65
CA ILE A 385 -0.04 0.10 -9.41
C ILE A 385 -0.11 1.63 -9.24
N MET A 386 -1.28 2.23 -9.37
CA MET A 386 -1.47 3.67 -9.18
C MET A 386 -1.02 4.14 -7.79
N VAL A 387 -1.40 3.42 -6.73
CA VAL A 387 -0.97 3.76 -5.36
C VAL A 387 0.55 3.68 -5.23
N PHE A 388 1.19 2.68 -5.84
CA PHE A 388 2.65 2.56 -5.80
C PHE A 388 3.38 3.67 -6.57
N ILE A 389 2.82 4.16 -7.67
CA ILE A 389 3.31 5.36 -8.35
C ILE A 389 3.27 6.55 -7.39
N VAL A 390 2.13 6.77 -6.72
CA VAL A 390 1.98 7.88 -5.75
C VAL A 390 2.92 7.72 -4.55
N ILE A 391 3.16 6.50 -4.06
CA ILE A 391 4.13 6.24 -2.98
C ILE A 391 5.56 6.59 -3.38
N ASN A 392 5.96 6.32 -4.62
CA ASN A 392 7.28 6.75 -5.12
C ASN A 392 7.36 8.28 -5.23
N LEU A 393 6.27 8.93 -5.68
CA LEU A 393 6.16 10.39 -5.70
C LEU A 393 6.22 10.98 -4.28
N CYS A 394 5.62 10.33 -3.28
CA CYS A 394 5.69 10.78 -1.89
C CYS A 394 7.16 10.90 -1.42
N VAL A 395 7.97 9.88 -1.66
CA VAL A 395 9.39 9.91 -1.25
C VAL A 395 10.16 10.99 -2.00
N LEU A 396 9.91 11.19 -3.29
CA LEU A 396 10.54 12.28 -4.06
C LEU A 396 10.20 13.65 -3.46
N VAL A 397 8.93 13.92 -3.20
CA VAL A 397 8.46 15.19 -2.63
C VAL A 397 9.05 15.38 -1.23
N LEU A 398 8.90 14.40 -0.35
CA LEU A 398 9.33 14.49 1.05
C LEU A 398 10.84 14.61 1.20
N ARG A 399 11.65 13.90 0.40
CA ARG A 399 13.11 14.03 0.41
C ARG A 399 13.58 15.43 0.01
N ILE A 400 12.89 16.05 -0.94
CA ILE A 400 13.24 17.39 -1.43
C ILE A 400 12.76 18.46 -0.45
N SER A 401 11.56 18.31 0.11
CA SER A 401 10.98 19.24 1.09
C SER A 401 11.42 19.02 2.54
N ALA A 402 12.27 18.01 2.80
CA ALA A 402 12.63 17.55 4.15
C ALA A 402 13.20 18.65 5.05
N LYS A 403 13.95 19.62 4.51
CA LYS A 403 14.55 20.70 5.33
C LYS A 403 13.52 21.59 6.01
N SER A 404 12.32 21.67 5.43
CA SER A 404 11.23 22.52 5.91
C SER A 404 10.10 21.71 6.56
N HIS A 405 10.27 20.40 6.78
CA HIS A 405 9.20 19.53 7.31
C HIS A 405 9.77 18.50 8.29
N TRP A 406 8.89 17.87 9.07
CA TRP A 406 9.19 16.84 10.08
C TRP A 406 9.78 15.52 9.54
N TYR A 407 10.06 15.38 8.24
CA TYR A 407 10.39 14.11 7.61
C TYR A 407 11.86 13.69 7.84
N ASP A 408 12.08 12.76 8.76
CA ASP A 408 13.40 12.17 9.05
C ASP A 408 13.35 10.63 9.16
N PRO A 409 13.51 9.89 8.06
CA PRO A 409 13.50 8.42 8.07
C PRO A 409 14.81 7.82 8.63
N GLU A 410 14.69 6.89 9.59
CA GLU A 410 15.82 6.06 10.05
C GLU A 410 16.36 5.14 8.95
N TRP A 411 15.48 4.63 8.07
CA TRP A 411 15.87 3.79 6.93
C TRP A 411 15.61 4.55 5.64
N LYS A 412 16.68 4.83 4.89
CA LYS A 412 16.64 5.61 3.65
C LYS A 412 16.72 4.68 2.43
N SER A 413 15.83 4.88 1.46
CA SER A 413 15.91 4.20 0.17
C SER A 413 17.27 4.44 -0.49
N PRO A 414 17.91 3.39 -1.01
CA PRO A 414 19.17 3.51 -1.73
C PRO A 414 18.95 4.13 -3.12
N LEU A 415 20.02 4.65 -3.72
CA LEU A 415 20.04 5.14 -5.11
C LEU A 415 18.95 6.19 -5.43
N PHE A 416 18.60 7.04 -4.47
CA PHE A 416 17.70 8.18 -4.69
C PHE A 416 18.28 9.14 -5.74
N PRO A 417 17.49 9.67 -6.71
CA PRO A 417 16.06 9.45 -6.96
C PRO A 417 15.75 8.33 -7.99
N PHE A 418 16.76 7.60 -8.46
CA PHE A 418 16.63 6.64 -9.57
C PHE A 418 15.63 5.53 -9.27
N VAL A 419 15.62 4.99 -8.05
CA VAL A 419 14.67 3.94 -7.66
C VAL A 419 13.24 4.45 -7.81
N GLN A 420 12.93 5.62 -7.28
CA GLN A 420 11.59 6.21 -7.36
C GLN A 420 11.15 6.47 -8.80
N ILE A 421 12.06 6.99 -9.63
CA ILE A 421 11.79 7.23 -11.05
C ILE A 421 11.51 5.91 -11.79
N LEU A 422 12.29 4.85 -11.53
CA LEU A 422 12.04 3.53 -12.10
C LEU A 422 10.68 2.96 -11.66
N GLY A 423 10.29 3.16 -10.41
CA GLY A 423 8.98 2.77 -9.92
C GLY A 423 7.82 3.50 -10.59
N ILE A 424 7.97 4.81 -10.82
CA ILE A 424 6.98 5.63 -11.53
C ILE A 424 6.88 5.20 -12.99
N LEU A 425 8.01 5.13 -13.71
CA LEU A 425 8.04 4.75 -15.11
C LEU A 425 7.53 3.32 -15.33
N GLY A 426 7.99 2.36 -14.52
CA GLY A 426 7.55 0.97 -14.59
C GLY A 426 6.06 0.83 -14.31
N GLY A 427 5.55 1.51 -13.27
CA GLY A 427 4.12 1.54 -12.98
C GLY A 427 3.30 2.18 -14.11
N SER A 428 3.76 3.29 -14.67
CA SER A 428 3.10 3.96 -15.80
C SER A 428 3.05 3.09 -17.05
N VAL A 429 4.13 2.35 -17.35
CA VAL A 429 4.16 1.38 -18.46
C VAL A 429 3.15 0.26 -18.24
N LEU A 430 3.06 -0.29 -17.02
CA LEU A 430 2.08 -1.34 -16.71
C LEU A 430 0.63 -0.84 -16.79
N ILE A 431 0.34 0.38 -16.29
CA ILE A 431 -1.00 0.98 -16.42
C ILE A 431 -1.37 1.18 -17.89
N TYR A 432 -0.41 1.62 -18.71
CA TYR A 432 -0.62 1.80 -20.14
C TYR A 432 -0.90 0.47 -20.84
N ALA A 433 -0.11 -0.57 -20.53
CA ALA A 433 -0.25 -1.92 -21.10
C ALA A 433 -1.58 -2.59 -20.70
N MET A 434 -2.07 -2.32 -19.50
CA MET A 434 -3.37 -2.84 -19.03
C MET A 434 -4.56 -2.18 -19.77
N GLY A 435 -4.33 -1.09 -20.52
CA GLY A 435 -5.31 -0.54 -21.45
C GLY A 435 -6.45 0.25 -20.81
N MET A 436 -7.60 0.28 -21.49
CA MET A 436 -8.70 1.21 -21.18
C MET A 436 -9.34 0.97 -19.81
N LYS A 437 -9.37 -0.28 -19.33
CA LYS A 437 -9.96 -0.63 -18.03
C LYS A 437 -9.21 0.03 -16.87
N ALA A 438 -7.87 0.10 -16.94
CA ALA A 438 -7.06 0.83 -15.98
C ALA A 438 -7.46 2.31 -15.90
N VAL A 439 -7.62 2.94 -17.07
CA VAL A 439 -8.01 4.35 -17.19
C VAL A 439 -9.40 4.59 -16.64
N ILE A 440 -10.36 3.71 -16.94
CA ILE A 440 -11.73 3.78 -16.41
C ILE A 440 -11.72 3.71 -14.88
N GLY A 441 -11.04 2.72 -14.31
CA GLY A 441 -10.94 2.55 -12.85
C GLY A 441 -10.29 3.75 -12.16
N GLY A 442 -9.15 4.22 -12.68
CA GLY A 442 -8.45 5.39 -12.15
C GLY A 442 -9.26 6.67 -12.26
N SER A 443 -9.89 6.91 -13.42
CA SER A 443 -10.74 8.09 -13.64
C SER A 443 -11.95 8.06 -12.73
N ALA A 444 -12.59 6.91 -12.54
CA ALA A 444 -13.70 6.75 -11.61
C ALA A 444 -13.28 7.06 -10.17
N ALA A 445 -12.13 6.57 -9.71
CA ALA A 445 -11.64 6.88 -8.36
C ALA A 445 -11.28 8.37 -8.19
N ILE A 446 -10.70 9.01 -9.20
CA ILE A 446 -10.43 10.45 -9.19
C ILE A 446 -11.74 11.23 -9.11
N ILE A 447 -12.71 10.94 -9.99
CA ILE A 447 -14.00 11.62 -10.03
C ILE A 447 -14.72 11.45 -8.69
N ILE A 448 -14.87 10.21 -8.21
CA ILE A 448 -15.57 9.93 -6.94
C ILE A 448 -14.84 10.59 -5.77
N GLY A 449 -13.51 10.50 -5.70
CA GLY A 449 -12.72 11.11 -4.64
C GLY A 449 -12.81 12.64 -4.64
N VAL A 450 -12.77 13.27 -5.81
CA VAL A 450 -12.96 14.73 -5.95
C VAL A 450 -14.36 15.13 -5.53
N LEU A 451 -15.40 14.42 -5.96
CA LEU A 451 -16.78 14.72 -5.58
C LEU A 451 -16.98 14.60 -4.06
N ILE A 452 -16.50 13.52 -3.45
CA ILE A 452 -16.59 13.31 -1.99
C ILE A 452 -15.86 14.44 -1.25
N TYR A 453 -14.66 14.80 -1.69
CA TYR A 453 -13.92 15.90 -1.07
C TYR A 453 -14.67 17.23 -1.23
N GLN A 454 -15.19 17.55 -2.41
CA GLN A 454 -15.88 18.82 -2.64
C GLN A 454 -17.17 18.96 -1.82
N PHE A 455 -17.96 17.88 -1.69
CA PHE A 455 -19.23 17.93 -0.99
C PHE A 455 -19.10 17.77 0.53
N TYR A 456 -18.12 17.00 1.00
CA TYR A 456 -17.95 16.68 2.42
C TYR A 456 -16.60 17.16 2.96
N GLY A 457 -15.49 16.64 2.43
CA GLY A 457 -14.15 16.87 2.99
C GLY A 457 -13.76 18.34 3.13
N LYS A 458 -14.05 19.17 2.13
CA LYS A 458 -13.74 20.61 2.11
C LYS A 458 -14.41 21.39 3.24
N ARG A 459 -15.57 20.94 3.72
CA ARG A 459 -16.32 21.62 4.79
C ARG A 459 -15.81 21.24 6.19
N ASN A 460 -15.22 20.06 6.33
CA ASN A 460 -14.92 19.46 7.63
C ASN A 460 -13.42 19.36 7.93
N PHE A 461 -12.55 19.46 6.92
CA PHE A 461 -11.09 19.33 7.10
C PHE A 461 -10.43 20.70 7.38
N GLN A 462 -9.60 20.77 8.43
CA GLN A 462 -8.77 21.95 8.72
C GLN A 462 -7.55 21.96 7.79
N GLN A 463 -7.33 23.04 7.03
CA GLN A 463 -6.21 23.12 6.10
C GLN A 463 -4.88 23.26 6.86
N GLU A 464 -4.00 22.26 6.74
CA GLU A 464 -2.58 22.34 7.11
C GLU A 464 -1.74 22.60 5.85
N ILE A 465 -0.65 23.36 5.96
CA ILE A 465 0.32 23.54 4.86
C ILE A 465 0.97 22.20 4.55
N THR A 466 0.97 21.80 3.28
CA THR A 466 1.43 20.47 2.87
C THR A 466 2.87 20.47 2.34
N PRO A 467 3.64 19.37 2.49
CA PRO A 467 4.96 19.21 1.88
C PRO A 467 4.97 19.45 0.37
N TRP A 468 3.89 19.07 -0.33
CA TRP A 468 3.71 19.33 -1.76
C TRP A 468 3.67 20.82 -2.11
N GLU A 469 2.97 21.64 -1.33
CA GLU A 469 2.93 23.10 -1.55
C GLU A 469 4.31 23.71 -1.42
N THR A 470 5.08 23.27 -0.42
CA THR A 470 6.47 23.69 -0.24
C THR A 470 7.36 23.21 -1.36
N PHE A 471 7.23 21.96 -1.79
CA PHE A 471 7.98 21.44 -2.95
C PHE A 471 7.71 22.28 -4.22
N ARG A 472 6.45 22.60 -4.48
CA ARG A 472 6.07 23.45 -5.62
C ARG A 472 6.65 24.86 -5.48
N LEU A 473 6.62 25.44 -4.27
CA LEU A 473 7.21 26.74 -4.01
C LEU A 473 8.73 26.73 -4.16
N MET A 474 9.43 25.68 -3.75
CA MET A 474 10.88 25.56 -3.94
C MET A 474 11.29 25.62 -5.42
N LEU A 475 10.43 25.12 -6.33
CA LEU A 475 10.67 25.17 -7.78
C LEU A 475 10.36 26.54 -8.41
N VAL A 476 9.44 27.32 -7.83
CA VAL A 476 8.96 28.58 -8.41
C VAL A 476 9.57 29.81 -7.74
N ASN A 477 9.73 29.78 -6.42
CA ASN A 477 10.27 30.85 -5.59
C ASN A 477 10.93 30.27 -4.31
N PRO A 478 12.22 29.91 -4.37
CA PRO A 478 12.92 29.29 -3.24
C PRO A 478 13.12 30.24 -2.05
N ASP A 479 13.24 31.55 -2.28
CA ASP A 479 13.45 32.54 -1.22
C ASP A 479 12.23 32.64 -0.29
N GLU A 480 11.03 32.61 -0.87
CA GLU A 480 9.75 32.56 -0.13
C GLU A 480 9.64 31.33 0.79
N VAL A 481 10.22 30.18 0.39
CA VAL A 481 10.20 28.98 1.22
C VAL A 481 11.10 29.12 2.43
N GLU A 482 12.28 29.71 2.24
CA GLU A 482 13.20 29.96 3.34
C GLU A 482 12.66 31.04 4.29
N HIS A 483 11.99 32.08 3.77
CA HIS A 483 11.23 33.05 4.57
C HIS A 483 10.19 32.34 5.46
N ARG A 484 9.30 31.54 4.85
CA ARG A 484 8.26 30.79 5.59
C ARG A 484 8.85 29.84 6.63
N ARG A 485 9.96 29.16 6.30
CA ARG A 485 10.65 28.23 7.21
C ARG A 485 11.20 28.96 8.42
N ARG A 486 11.83 30.13 8.23
CA ARG A 486 12.30 30.98 9.33
C ARG A 486 11.13 31.48 10.16
N LEU A 487 10.12 32.06 9.52
CA LEU A 487 8.91 32.56 10.19
C LEU A 487 8.23 31.47 11.04
N ALA A 488 8.10 30.26 10.50
CA ALA A 488 7.59 29.10 11.22
C ALA A 488 8.41 28.76 12.47
N ALA A 489 9.74 28.68 12.34
CA ALA A 489 10.61 28.29 13.44
C ALA A 489 10.65 29.34 14.54
N PHE A 490 10.59 30.62 14.16
CA PHE A 490 10.57 31.74 15.10
C PHE A 490 9.23 31.78 15.86
N HIS A 491 8.07 31.73 15.19
CA HIS A 491 6.78 31.66 15.89
C HIS A 491 6.57 30.37 16.69
N ALA A 492 7.16 29.25 16.26
CA ALA A 492 7.10 27.99 16.98
C ALA A 492 7.97 28.02 18.27
N ALA A 493 9.01 28.86 18.30
CA ALA A 493 9.83 29.08 19.49
C ALA A 493 9.23 30.10 20.48
N ASP A 494 8.33 30.98 20.02
CA ASP A 494 7.56 31.90 20.87
C ASP A 494 6.50 31.12 21.65
N THR A 495 6.90 30.68 22.85
CA THR A 495 6.06 29.80 23.68
C THR A 495 4.88 30.54 24.32
N GLU A 496 5.02 31.86 24.49
CA GLU A 496 4.01 32.74 25.09
C GLU A 496 3.06 33.35 24.03
N ARG A 497 3.32 33.14 22.74
CA ARG A 497 2.55 33.69 21.59
C ARG A 497 2.46 35.21 21.63
N THR A 498 3.55 35.87 22.02
CA THR A 498 3.64 37.31 22.18
C THR A 498 4.11 38.04 20.92
N ASN A 499 4.50 37.32 19.88
CA ASN A 499 5.24 37.81 18.70
C ASN A 499 6.67 38.28 18.98
N HIS A 500 7.18 38.01 20.17
CA HIS A 500 8.52 38.40 20.60
C HIS A 500 9.31 37.17 21.02
N LEU A 501 10.61 37.18 20.78
CA LEU A 501 11.52 36.12 21.21
C LEU A 501 12.51 36.65 22.23
N ASN A 502 12.58 36.00 23.38
CA ASN A 502 13.72 36.17 24.27
C ASN A 502 14.95 35.41 23.76
N LEU A 503 16.12 35.63 24.38
CA LEU A 503 17.37 34.99 23.97
C LEU A 503 17.31 33.46 23.89
N ASN A 504 16.58 32.80 24.80
CA ASN A 504 16.48 31.35 24.84
C ASN A 504 15.60 30.82 23.69
N GLU A 505 14.48 31.49 23.43
CA GLU A 505 13.58 31.16 22.33
C GLU A 505 14.25 31.42 20.98
N PHE A 506 14.94 32.55 20.82
CA PHE A 506 15.75 32.84 19.63
C PHE A 506 16.83 31.76 19.39
N THR A 507 17.57 31.40 20.44
CA THR A 507 18.58 30.33 20.35
C THR A 507 17.94 29.00 19.93
N SER A 508 16.77 28.69 20.48
CA SER A 508 16.02 27.47 20.15
C SER A 508 15.55 27.46 18.70
N ALA A 509 15.04 28.59 18.19
CA ALA A 509 14.66 28.75 16.79
C ALA A 509 15.87 28.56 15.84
N MET A 510 17.00 29.18 16.15
CA MET A 510 18.21 29.09 15.33
C MET A 510 18.83 27.70 15.30
N VAL A 511 18.78 26.98 16.43
CA VAL A 511 19.18 25.56 16.50
C VAL A 511 18.20 24.69 15.71
N ALA A 512 16.89 24.92 15.81
CA ALA A 512 15.86 24.19 15.07
C ALA A 512 15.99 24.37 13.55
N LEU A 513 16.41 25.55 13.09
CA LEU A 513 16.68 25.82 11.67
C LEU A 513 17.97 25.15 11.15
N GLY A 514 18.79 24.60 12.05
CA GLY A 514 20.02 23.90 11.71
C GLY A 514 21.20 24.82 11.39
N TYR A 515 21.11 26.11 11.75
CA TYR A 515 22.22 27.06 11.56
C TYR A 515 23.40 26.78 12.51
N PHE A 516 23.17 26.13 13.66
CA PHE A 516 24.18 25.91 14.69
C PHE A 516 24.02 24.57 15.42
N ASN A 517 25.13 24.02 15.93
CA ASN A 517 25.16 22.78 16.70
C ASN A 517 24.98 23.09 18.21
N PRO A 518 23.96 22.54 18.88
CA PRO A 518 23.70 22.81 20.30
C PRO A 518 24.83 22.31 21.23
N ASN A 519 25.73 21.46 20.76
CA ASN A 519 26.84 20.94 21.56
C ASN A 519 28.14 21.79 21.47
N ASP A 520 28.18 22.82 20.63
CA ASP A 520 29.34 23.70 20.48
C ASP A 520 29.17 25.02 21.26
N LYS A 521 29.84 25.12 22.42
CA LYS A 521 29.78 26.31 23.30
C LYS A 521 30.24 27.60 22.60
N LYS A 522 31.12 27.52 21.60
CA LYS A 522 31.63 28.69 20.86
C LYS A 522 30.59 29.22 19.86
N GLN A 523 29.78 28.33 19.30
CA GLN A 523 28.66 28.74 18.45
C GLN A 523 27.54 29.39 19.26
N ILE A 524 27.26 28.87 20.46
CA ILE A 524 26.27 29.45 21.38
C ILE A 524 26.67 30.86 21.83
N SER A 525 27.95 31.12 22.11
CA SER A 525 28.40 32.49 22.44
C SER A 525 28.22 33.44 21.26
N THR A 526 28.49 32.96 20.04
CA THR A 526 28.31 33.75 18.81
C THR A 526 26.82 34.07 18.56
N LEU A 527 25.91 33.14 18.88
CA LEU A 527 24.46 33.36 18.82
C LEU A 527 23.99 34.47 19.77
N ARG A 528 24.57 34.56 20.97
CA ARG A 528 24.30 35.66 21.89
C ARG A 528 24.73 37.00 21.30
N ASP A 529 25.89 37.06 20.67
CA ASP A 529 26.37 38.28 20.01
C ASP A 529 25.46 38.70 18.85
N TYR A 530 24.90 37.74 18.11
CA TYR A 530 23.91 38.02 17.07
C TYR A 530 22.57 38.50 17.65
N PHE A 531 22.09 37.89 18.73
CA PHE A 531 20.89 38.32 19.43
C PHE A 531 21.02 39.77 19.91
N HIS A 532 22.12 40.11 20.60
CA HIS A 532 22.36 41.48 21.08
C HIS A 532 22.57 42.50 19.96
N LYS A 533 22.99 42.08 18.76
CA LYS A 533 23.04 42.97 17.59
C LYS A 533 21.66 43.18 16.95
N ALA A 534 20.76 42.22 17.11
CA ALA A 534 19.41 42.27 16.57
C ALA A 534 18.43 43.01 17.50
N ASP A 535 18.64 42.91 18.81
CA ASP A 535 17.97 43.70 19.86
C ASP A 535 18.49 45.14 19.85
N LYS A 536 17.91 45.99 18.98
CA LYS A 536 18.38 47.37 18.76
C LYS A 536 18.08 48.32 19.91
N ASP A 537 17.09 48.01 20.73
CA ASP A 537 16.63 48.83 21.86
C ASP A 537 17.08 48.29 23.23
N ASP A 538 17.93 47.25 23.24
CA ASP A 538 18.54 46.62 24.43
C ASP A 538 17.49 46.19 25.47
N ASN A 539 16.29 45.80 25.03
CA ASN A 539 15.17 45.45 25.89
C ASN A 539 15.13 43.94 26.25
N GLY A 540 16.01 43.14 25.64
CA GLY A 540 16.14 41.70 25.85
C GLY A 540 15.16 40.84 25.07
N ILE A 541 14.42 41.40 24.11
CA ILE A 541 13.46 40.72 23.25
C ILE A 541 13.58 41.17 21.78
N ILE A 542 13.23 40.29 20.85
CA ILE A 542 13.24 40.59 19.40
C ILE A 542 11.83 40.40 18.84
N ASP A 543 11.30 41.41 18.14
CA ASP A 543 10.08 41.24 17.33
C ASP A 543 10.39 40.37 16.10
N ILE A 544 9.57 39.32 15.92
CA ILE A 544 9.81 38.30 14.90
C ILE A 544 9.74 38.89 13.49
N ASP A 545 8.75 39.74 13.22
CA ASP A 545 8.49 40.28 11.87
C ASP A 545 9.56 41.30 11.49
N GLU A 546 9.91 42.21 12.41
CA GLU A 546 10.96 43.20 12.18
C GLU A 546 12.33 42.55 11.94
N PHE A 547 12.67 41.52 12.73
CA PHE A 547 13.91 40.79 12.57
C PHE A 547 14.01 40.07 11.23
N LEU A 548 12.95 39.39 10.80
CA LEU A 548 12.96 38.64 9.53
C LEU A 548 13.05 39.57 8.31
N ILE A 549 12.35 40.71 8.34
CA ILE A 549 12.47 41.75 7.31
C ILE A 549 13.90 42.28 7.26
N TYR A 550 14.49 42.58 8.42
CA TYR A 550 15.86 43.07 8.49
C TYR A 550 16.87 42.09 7.90
N VAL A 551 16.76 40.79 8.22
CA VAL A 551 17.63 39.73 7.70
C VAL A 551 17.48 39.54 6.18
N GLU A 552 16.31 39.82 5.61
CA GLU A 552 16.07 39.69 4.16
C GLU A 552 16.56 40.91 3.38
N GLU A 553 16.49 42.09 3.97
CA GLU A 553 17.03 43.32 3.38
C GLU A 553 18.56 43.40 3.49
N THR A 554 19.15 42.77 4.51
CA THR A 554 20.61 42.65 4.66
C THR A 554 21.09 41.32 4.13
N THR A 555 21.38 41.25 2.82
CA THR A 555 22.08 40.09 2.23
C THR A 555 23.40 39.84 2.96
N PHE A 556 23.46 38.78 3.79
CA PHE A 556 24.66 38.28 4.45
C PHE A 556 25.08 36.92 3.90
#